data_AF-A0A6M4X4T2-F1
#
_entry.id   AF-A0A6M4X4T2-F1
#
_cell.length_a   1.000
_cell.length_b   1.000
_cell.length_c   1.000
_cell.angle_alpha   90.00
_cell.angle_beta   90.00
_cell.angle_gamma   90.00
#
_symmetry.space_group_name_H-M   'P 1'
#
loop_
_entity.id
_entity.type
_entity.pdbx_description
1 polymer ?
#
loop_
_entity_poly.entity_id
_entity_poly.type
_entity_poly.pdbx_seq_one_letter_code
_entity_poly.pdbx_strand_id
1 'polypeptide(L)'
;MWGAAPAGALGPLDITYGSDSDNRKGTFKNGKFEATLPLDDDAMYYNVMAQLQGSGDINCSVTVDGHTEKGHASGGYNICNAQANAGLLGGWD
;
A
#
# COMPACT_ATOMS: atom_id res chain seq x y z
N MET A 1 2.03 5.60 0.39
CA MET A 1 1.02 5.83 -0.66
C MET A 1 0.86 7.31 -0.97
N TRP A 2 0.76 7.68 -2.23
CA TRP A 2 0.57 9.07 -2.65
C TRP A 2 -0.18 9.14 -3.99
N GLY A 3 -0.83 10.26 -4.27
CA GLY A 3 -1.56 10.41 -5.53
C GLY A 3 -2.51 11.60 -5.56
N ALA A 4 -3.15 11.80 -6.70
CA ALA A 4 -4.11 12.85 -6.96
C ALA A 4 -5.14 12.40 -8.02
N ALA A 5 -6.26 13.11 -8.14
CA ALA A 5 -7.18 12.95 -9.26
C ALA A 5 -7.21 14.20 -10.14
N PRO A 6 -7.67 14.09 -11.40
CA PRO A 6 -8.04 15.26 -12.20
C PRO A 6 -9.04 16.12 -11.42
N ALA A 7 -8.79 17.43 -11.33
CA ALA A 7 -9.50 18.40 -10.47
C ALA A 7 -9.18 18.37 -8.96
N GLY A 8 -8.13 17.64 -8.52
CA GLY A 8 -7.59 17.76 -7.16
C GLY A 8 -8.39 17.05 -6.06
N ALA A 9 -9.52 16.43 -6.40
CA ALA A 9 -10.33 15.64 -5.47
C ALA A 9 -10.19 14.15 -5.82
N LEU A 10 -9.18 13.49 -5.24
CA LEU A 10 -9.10 12.04 -5.29
C LEU A 10 -10.40 11.46 -4.70
N GLY A 11 -11.04 10.52 -5.41
CA GLY A 11 -12.16 9.79 -4.86
C GLY A 11 -11.79 9.07 -3.54
N PRO A 12 -12.79 8.59 -2.77
CA PRO A 12 -12.49 7.83 -1.58
C PRO A 12 -11.61 6.62 -1.92
N LEU A 13 -10.64 6.35 -1.06
CA LEU A 13 -9.80 5.16 -1.13
C LEU A 13 -10.18 4.22 0.00
N ASP A 14 -10.40 2.94 -0.31
CA ASP A 14 -10.35 1.90 0.70
C ASP A 14 -8.91 1.39 0.78
N ILE A 15 -8.23 1.71 1.88
CA ILE A 15 -6.82 1.34 2.11
C ILE A 15 -6.75 0.25 3.17
N THR A 16 -6.08 -0.84 2.84
CA THR A 16 -5.68 -1.89 3.78
C THR A 16 -4.17 -2.06 3.76
N TYR A 17 -3.58 -2.29 4.92
CA TYR A 17 -2.13 -2.51 5.03
C TYR A 17 -1.81 -3.38 6.24
N GLY A 18 -0.69 -4.09 6.19
CA GLY A 18 -0.24 -4.94 7.28
C GLY A 18 0.59 -6.13 6.80
N SER A 19 0.63 -7.19 7.61
CA SER A 19 1.29 -8.45 7.29
C SER A 19 0.27 -9.53 6.89
N ASP A 20 0.73 -10.77 6.73
CA ASP A 20 -0.15 -11.93 6.57
C ASP A 20 -1.01 -12.24 7.81
N SER A 21 -0.59 -11.77 8.99
CA SER A 21 -1.27 -11.98 10.27
C SER A 21 -1.90 -10.70 10.87
N ASP A 22 -1.59 -9.52 10.33
CA ASP A 22 -2.10 -8.21 10.77
C ASP A 22 -2.72 -7.46 9.60
N ASN A 23 -3.98 -7.02 9.71
CA ASN A 23 -4.66 -6.25 8.67
C ASN A 23 -5.32 -5.00 9.25
N ARG A 24 -4.85 -3.83 8.82
CA ARG A 24 -5.26 -2.52 9.34
C ARG A 24 -5.88 -1.67 8.24
N LYS A 25 -6.68 -0.67 8.66
CA LYS A 25 -7.28 0.32 7.75
C LYS A 25 -6.46 1.61 7.71
N GLY A 26 -6.12 2.06 6.50
CA GLY A 26 -5.41 3.31 6.27
C GLY A 26 -6.38 4.48 6.06
N THR A 27 -5.93 5.69 6.37
CA THR A 27 -6.66 6.92 6.04
C THR A 27 -5.84 7.77 5.08
N PHE A 28 -6.39 8.04 3.90
CA PHE A 28 -5.77 8.95 2.95
C PHE A 28 -6.11 10.40 3.30
N LYS A 29 -5.09 11.24 3.46
CA LYS A 29 -5.28 12.66 3.80
C LYS A 29 -4.24 13.51 3.11
N ASN A 30 -4.67 14.65 2.55
CA ASN A 30 -3.79 15.62 1.90
C ASN A 30 -2.90 14.99 0.81
N GLY A 31 -3.45 14.09 -0.01
CA GLY A 31 -2.72 13.47 -1.12
C GLY A 31 -1.77 12.33 -0.74
N LYS A 32 -1.75 11.89 0.53
CA LYS A 32 -0.89 10.80 0.98
C LYS A 32 -1.48 9.94 2.10
N PHE A 33 -0.90 8.75 2.25
CA PHE A 33 -1.01 7.88 3.40
C PHE A 33 0.36 7.25 3.67
N GLU A 34 0.81 7.31 4.93
CA GLU A 34 2.07 6.77 5.42
C GLU A 34 1.80 6.07 6.75
N ALA A 35 2.38 4.89 6.93
CA ALA A 35 2.35 4.13 8.17
C ALA A 35 3.66 3.35 8.33
N THR A 36 4.03 3.09 9.58
CA THR A 36 5.19 2.29 9.94
C THR A 36 4.75 1.22 10.92
N LEU A 37 5.18 -0.01 10.68
CA LEU A 37 4.91 -1.17 11.51
C LEU A 37 6.24 -1.70 12.07
N PRO A 38 6.26 -2.27 13.28
CA PRO A 38 7.36 -3.12 13.69
C PRO A 38 7.52 -4.27 12.70
N LEU A 39 8.77 -4.62 12.40
CA LEU A 39 9.08 -5.81 11.61
C LEU A 39 8.84 -7.06 12.46
N ASP A 40 8.12 -8.02 11.90
CA ASP A 40 7.89 -9.35 12.43
C ASP A 40 8.66 -10.33 11.53
N ASP A 41 9.65 -10.99 12.10
CA ASP A 41 10.54 -11.90 11.37
C ASP A 41 9.81 -13.18 10.91
N ASP A 42 8.67 -13.50 11.54
CA ASP A 42 7.83 -14.65 11.17
C ASP A 42 6.79 -14.29 10.08
N ALA A 43 6.63 -13.01 9.73
CA ALA A 43 5.69 -12.58 8.70
C ALA A 43 6.10 -13.07 7.30
N MET A 44 5.15 -13.62 6.55
CA MET A 44 5.40 -14.10 5.19
C MET A 44 5.42 -12.97 4.15
N TYR A 45 4.65 -11.90 4.40
CA TYR A 45 4.61 -10.73 3.55
C TYR A 45 4.17 -9.48 4.32
N TYR A 46 4.52 -8.31 3.80
CA TYR A 46 3.86 -7.04 4.13
C TYR A 46 3.23 -6.48 2.88
N ASN A 47 2.00 -5.98 2.99
CA ASN A 47 1.29 -5.39 1.87
C ASN A 47 0.69 -4.02 2.20
N VAL A 48 0.49 -3.25 1.14
CA VAL A 48 -0.48 -2.16 1.12
C VAL A 48 -1.31 -2.28 -0.14
N MET A 49 -2.62 -2.25 0.04
CA MET A 49 -3.60 -2.22 -1.03
C MET A 49 -4.44 -0.96 -0.88
N ALA A 50 -4.74 -0.32 -2.01
CA ALA A 50 -5.78 0.68 -2.05
C ALA A 50 -6.61 0.58 -3.31
N GLN A 51 -7.92 0.60 -3.12
CA GLN A 51 -8.86 0.61 -4.21
C GLN A 51 -9.39 2.02 -4.43
N LEU A 52 -9.26 2.52 -5.67
CA LEU A 52 -9.97 3.70 -6.14
C LEU A 52 -11.47 3.39 -6.20
N GLN A 53 -12.28 4.23 -5.58
CA GLN A 53 -13.75 4.11 -5.63
C GLN A 53 -14.36 5.14 -6.59
N GLY A 54 -13.76 5.31 -7.77
CA GLY A 54 -14.08 6.39 -8.70
C GLY A 54 -12.86 6.77 -9.50
N SER A 55 -12.63 8.06 -9.73
CA SER A 55 -11.44 8.54 -10.44
C SER A 55 -10.23 8.73 -9.53
N GLY A 56 -9.04 8.50 -10.07
CA GLY A 56 -7.78 8.94 -9.46
C GLY A 56 -6.55 8.39 -10.16
N ASP A 57 -5.40 8.79 -9.65
CA ASP A 57 -4.08 8.26 -9.99
C ASP A 57 -3.29 8.16 -8.68
N ILE A 58 -2.99 6.92 -8.28
CA ILE A 58 -2.34 6.61 -7.02
C ILE A 58 -1.16 5.69 -7.22
N ASN A 59 -0.16 5.91 -6.38
CA ASN A 59 1.01 5.06 -6.22
C ASN A 59 1.03 4.52 -4.79
N CYS A 60 1.44 3.27 -4.66
CA CYS A 60 1.59 2.58 -3.40
C CYS A 60 2.96 1.92 -3.36
N SER A 61 3.50 1.79 -2.16
CA SER A 61 4.78 1.13 -1.96
C SER A 61 4.86 0.52 -0.57
N VAL A 62 5.60 -0.57 -0.46
CA VAL A 62 6.03 -1.17 0.79
C VAL A 62 7.54 -1.18 0.79
N THR A 63 8.15 -0.73 1.89
CA THR A 63 9.59 -0.83 2.10
C THR A 63 9.84 -1.67 3.33
N VAL A 64 10.60 -2.75 3.19
CA VAL A 64 11.08 -3.60 4.28
C VAL A 64 12.58 -3.78 4.11
N ASP A 65 13.33 -3.57 5.19
CA ASP A 65 14.80 -3.61 5.24
C ASP A 65 15.52 -2.92 4.06
N GLY A 66 15.01 -1.76 3.63
CA GLY A 66 15.59 -0.98 2.54
C GLY A 66 15.19 -1.45 1.13
N HIS A 67 14.60 -2.64 0.97
CA HIS A 67 14.01 -3.07 -0.29
C HIS A 67 12.60 -2.50 -0.46
N THR A 68 12.27 -2.04 -1.67
CA THR A 68 11.00 -1.34 -1.93
C THR A 68 10.24 -1.93 -3.10
N GLU A 69 9.04 -2.42 -2.80
CA GLU A 69 8.05 -2.85 -3.78
C GLU A 69 7.05 -1.71 -4.07
N LYS A 70 6.60 -1.60 -5.31
CA LYS A 70 5.75 -0.50 -5.77
C LYS A 70 4.58 -1.00 -6.60
N GLY A 71 3.48 -0.26 -6.53
CA GLY A 71 2.31 -0.43 -7.38
C GLY A 71 1.80 0.92 -7.86
N HIS A 72 1.01 0.88 -8.93
CA HIS A 72 0.35 2.05 -9.51
C HIS A 72 -1.06 1.66 -9.95
N ALA A 73 -2.01 2.57 -9.76
CA ALA A 73 -3.36 2.45 -10.30
C ALA A 73 -3.87 3.81 -10.70
N SER A 74 -4.45 3.90 -11.90
CA SER A 74 -5.08 5.11 -12.40
C SER A 74 -6.42 4.82 -13.06
N GLY A 75 -7.25 5.84 -13.21
CA GLY A 75 -8.57 5.73 -13.80
C GLY A 75 -9.66 5.44 -12.76
N GLY A 76 -10.57 4.53 -13.11
CA GLY A 76 -11.78 4.20 -12.36
C GLY A 76 -11.54 3.28 -11.15
N TYR A 77 -12.41 2.28 -11.00
CA TYR A 77 -12.31 1.23 -9.99
C TYR A 77 -11.11 0.29 -10.21
N ASN A 78 -9.92 0.79 -9.90
CA ASN A 78 -8.66 0.06 -10.00
C ASN A 78 -7.99 -0.05 -8.63
N ILE A 79 -7.11 -1.04 -8.51
CA ILE A 79 -6.43 -1.38 -7.25
C ILE A 79 -4.94 -1.12 -7.41
N CYS A 80 -4.40 -0.30 -6.52
CA CYS A 80 -2.96 -0.24 -6.30
C CYS A 80 -2.60 -1.30 -5.26
N ASN A 81 -1.71 -2.22 -5.63
CA ASN A 81 -1.20 -3.24 -4.72
C ASN A 81 0.34 -3.23 -4.75
N ALA A 82 0.96 -3.18 -3.58
CA ALA A 82 2.38 -3.40 -3.40
C ALA A 82 2.56 -4.39 -2.24
N GLN A 83 3.37 -5.42 -2.45
CA GLN A 83 3.62 -6.47 -1.47
C GLN A 83 5.09 -6.86 -1.48
N ALA A 84 5.74 -6.73 -0.33
CA ALA A 84 7.07 -7.29 -0.08
C ALA A 84 6.88 -8.67 0.55
N ASN A 85 7.60 -9.68 0.03
CA ASN A 85 7.55 -11.05 0.55
C ASN A 85 8.85 -11.35 1.29
N ALA A 86 8.75 -12.14 2.36
CA ALA A 86 9.92 -12.73 3.00
C ALA A 86 10.62 -13.72 2.06
N GLY A 87 11.90 -13.98 2.32
CA GLY A 87 12.71 -14.94 1.57
C GLY A 87 12.16 -16.37 1.63
N LEU A 88 12.61 -17.23 0.72
CA LEU A 88 12.12 -18.62 0.57
C LEU A 88 12.29 -19.49 1.83
N LEU A 89 13.15 -19.07 2.77
CA LEU A 89 13.44 -19.76 4.04
C LEU A 89 12.94 -18.98 5.26
N GLY A 90 12.14 -17.93 5.07
CA GLY A 90 11.83 -16.93 6.10
C GLY A 90 12.93 -15.87 6.21
N GLY A 91 12.59 -14.73 6.79
CA GLY A 91 13.49 -13.58 6.95
C GLY A 91 13.36 -12.51 5.87
N TRP A 92 13.83 -11.32 6.22
CA TRP A 92 13.80 -10.10 5.42
C TRP A 92 15.26 -9.73 5.12
N ASP A 93 15.70 -10.00 3.89
CA ASP A 93 17.06 -9.73 3.37
C ASP A 93 17.06 -8.56 2.35
#